data_AF-A0A3B4XP58-F1
#
_entry.id   AF-A0A3B4XP58-F1
#
_cell.length_a   1.000
_cell.length_b   1.000
_cell.length_c   1.000
_cell.angle_alpha   90.00
_cell.angle_beta   90.00
_cell.angle_gamma   90.00
#
_symmetry.space_group_name_H-M   'P 1'
#
loop_
_entity.id
_entity.type
_entity.pdbx_description
1 polymer ?
#
loop_
_entity_poly.entity_id
_entity_poly.type
_entity_poly.pdbx_seq_one_letter_code
_entity_poly.pdbx_strand_id
1 'polypeptide(L)'
;MARLDQVITNIVDVFLEYADDDGKKRQLNKEELKKVFEQEIQSPELKGKINANDIEEAMETMDKNHDGEVNFREFCRCVCDLAKCYYHKKTGKGGKKSKGKEQEEEQ
;
A
#
# COMPACT_ATOMS: atom_id res chain seq x y z
N MET A 1 -7.23 24.65 -5.00
CA MET A 1 -7.64 23.99 -3.75
C MET A 1 -6.50 24.06 -2.74
N ALA A 2 -6.80 23.99 -1.44
CA ALA A 2 -5.75 23.84 -0.45
C ALA A 2 -5.09 22.46 -0.61
N ARG A 3 -3.81 22.35 -0.24
CA ARG A 3 -3.03 21.11 -0.48
C ARG A 3 -3.63 19.89 0.24
N LEU A 4 -4.20 20.10 1.43
CA LEU A 4 -4.82 19.01 2.18
C LEU A 4 -6.13 18.55 1.55
N ASP A 5 -6.95 19.49 1.06
CA ASP A 5 -8.17 19.16 0.31
C ASP A 5 -7.84 18.27 -0.89
N GLN A 6 -6.81 18.63 -1.66
CA GLN A 6 -6.35 17.84 -2.81
C GLN A 6 -5.89 16.44 -2.41
N VAL A 7 -5.18 16.29 -1.29
CA VAL A 7 -4.76 14.96 -0.81
C VAL A 7 -5.97 14.11 -0.45
N ILE A 8 -6.95 14.69 0.25
CA ILE A 8 -8.16 13.99 0.67
C ILE A 8 -8.98 13.56 -0.56
N THR A 9 -9.22 14.48 -1.50
CA THR A 9 -9.98 14.16 -2.72
C THR A 9 -9.27 13.11 -3.56
N ASN A 10 -7.95 13.22 -3.75
CA ASN A 10 -7.21 12.25 -4.55
C ASN A 10 -7.21 10.84 -3.94
N ILE A 11 -7.15 10.71 -2.61
CA ILE A 11 -7.25 9.38 -1.96
C ILE A 11 -8.62 8.74 -2.24
N VAL A 12 -9.69 9.54 -2.22
CA VAL A 12 -11.04 9.06 -2.52
C VAL A 12 -11.17 8.69 -4.00
N ASP A 13 -10.72 9.55 -4.90
CA ASP A 13 -10.84 9.37 -6.34
C ASP A 13 -10.07 8.13 -6.80
N VAL A 14 -8.82 7.96 -6.35
CA VAL A 14 -8.02 6.75 -6.63
C VAL A 14 -8.71 5.50 -6.08
N PHE A 15 -9.30 5.55 -4.90
CA PHE A 15 -10.01 4.37 -4.40
C PHE A 15 -11.22 4.02 -5.28
N LEU A 16 -12.04 5.02 -5.61
CA LEU A 16 -13.26 4.81 -6.40
C LEU A 16 -12.97 4.37 -7.83
N GLU A 17 -11.89 4.87 -8.44
CA GLU A 17 -11.49 4.52 -9.80
C GLU A 17 -11.13 3.04 -9.93
N TYR A 18 -10.47 2.46 -8.92
CA TYR A 18 -9.98 1.09 -8.99
C TYR A 18 -10.89 0.09 -8.27
N ALA A 19 -11.80 0.52 -7.38
CA ALA A 19 -12.72 -0.33 -6.61
C ALA A 19 -14.11 -0.51 -7.28
N ASP A 20 -14.18 -0.35 -8.61
CA ASP A 20 -15.40 -0.42 -9.41
C ASP A 20 -15.33 -1.43 -10.57
N ASP A 21 -14.22 -2.17 -10.73
CA ASP A 21 -13.98 -3.02 -11.92
C ASP A 21 -14.73 -4.37 -11.83
N ASP A 22 -14.93 -4.94 -10.62
CA ASP A 22 -15.44 -6.32 -10.45
C ASP A 22 -16.86 -6.42 -9.83
N GLY A 23 -17.67 -5.34 -9.88
CA GLY A 23 -19.08 -5.35 -9.44
C GLY A 23 -19.30 -5.42 -7.92
N LYS A 24 -18.26 -5.71 -7.14
CA LYS A 24 -18.23 -5.54 -5.68
C LYS A 24 -17.95 -4.07 -5.35
N LYS A 25 -19.02 -3.28 -5.41
CA LYS A 25 -18.97 -1.84 -5.14
C LYS A 25 -18.22 -1.54 -3.84
N ARG A 26 -17.11 -0.79 -3.96
CA ARG A 26 -16.34 -0.17 -2.86
C ARG A 26 -15.35 -1.07 -2.13
N GLN A 27 -14.82 -2.10 -2.80
CA GLN A 27 -13.69 -2.87 -2.30
C GLN A 27 -12.69 -3.12 -3.42
N LEU A 28 -11.41 -3.21 -3.06
CA LEU A 28 -10.33 -3.58 -3.98
C LEU A 28 -9.98 -5.04 -3.76
N ASN A 29 -10.01 -5.83 -4.81
CA ASN A 29 -9.42 -7.17 -4.80
C ASN A 29 -7.89 -7.09 -4.98
N LYS A 30 -7.22 -8.25 -4.94
CA LYS A 30 -5.75 -8.35 -5.08
C LYS A 30 -5.22 -7.73 -6.37
N GLU A 31 -5.94 -7.94 -7.47
CA GLU A 31 -5.53 -7.48 -8.80
C GLU A 31 -5.72 -5.97 -8.94
N GLU A 32 -6.84 -5.44 -8.47
CA GLU A 32 -7.14 -4.01 -8.45
C GLU A 32 -6.15 -3.25 -7.57
N LEU A 33 -5.86 -3.76 -6.37
CA LEU A 33 -4.87 -3.18 -5.48
C LEU A 33 -3.47 -3.15 -6.11
N LYS A 34 -3.09 -4.22 -6.81
CA LYS A 34 -1.85 -4.27 -7.58
C LYS A 34 -1.81 -3.21 -8.67
N LYS A 35 -2.91 -3.04 -9.42
CA LYS A 35 -3.04 -1.97 -10.44
C LYS A 35 -2.83 -0.58 -9.83
N VAL A 36 -3.45 -0.29 -8.67
CA VAL A 36 -3.27 0.99 -7.95
C VAL A 36 -1.79 1.25 -7.69
N PHE A 37 -1.06 0.27 -7.15
CA PHE A 37 0.36 0.43 -6.85
C PHE A 37 1.22 0.65 -8.10
N GLU A 38 0.95 -0.09 -9.18
CA GLU A 38 1.74 0.02 -10.41
C GLU A 38 1.54 1.36 -11.15
N GLN A 39 0.31 1.88 -11.12
CA GLN A 39 -0.10 3.09 -11.84
C GLN A 39 0.14 4.37 -11.04
N GLU A 40 -0.21 4.38 -9.74
CA GLU A 40 -0.13 5.58 -8.91
C GLU A 40 1.26 5.78 -8.29
N ILE A 41 2.00 4.68 -8.03
CA ILE A 41 3.36 4.77 -7.49
C ILE A 41 4.38 4.80 -8.63
N GLN A 42 4.53 5.98 -9.23
CA GLN A 42 5.46 6.20 -10.34
C GLN A 42 6.86 6.66 -9.90
N SER A 43 7.03 7.08 -8.64
CA SER A 43 8.33 7.53 -8.14
C SER A 43 9.33 6.37 -8.14
N PRO A 44 10.50 6.48 -8.80
CA PRO A 44 11.53 5.42 -8.84
C PRO A 44 11.97 4.94 -7.45
N GLU A 45 11.97 5.85 -6.48
CA GLU A 45 12.36 5.61 -5.09
C GLU A 45 11.36 4.74 -4.33
N LEU A 46 10.08 4.79 -4.74
CA LEU A 46 9.00 3.99 -4.21
C LEU A 46 8.79 2.71 -5.03
N LYS A 47 8.90 2.80 -6.37
CA LYS A 47 8.77 1.68 -7.30
C LYS A 47 9.83 0.60 -7.08
N GLY A 48 11.09 0.99 -6.83
CA GLY A 48 12.17 0.05 -6.53
C GLY A 48 12.03 -0.72 -5.21
N LYS A 49 11.04 -0.38 -4.37
CA LYS A 49 10.81 -1.00 -3.05
C LYS A 49 9.49 -1.77 -2.98
N ILE A 50 8.76 -1.87 -4.08
CA ILE A 50 7.47 -2.55 -4.15
C ILE A 50 7.59 -3.59 -5.26
N ASN A 51 7.95 -4.82 -4.89
CA ASN A 51 7.89 -5.98 -5.78
C ASN A 51 6.57 -6.74 -5.58
N ALA A 52 6.29 -7.76 -6.40
CA ALA A 52 5.06 -8.54 -6.32
C ALA A 52 4.84 -9.24 -4.96
N ASN A 53 5.92 -9.68 -4.30
CA ASN A 53 5.85 -10.27 -2.96
C ASN A 53 5.56 -9.21 -1.89
N ASP A 54 6.06 -7.97 -2.05
CA ASP A 54 5.74 -6.86 -1.16
C ASP A 54 4.27 -6.45 -1.28
N ILE A 55 3.67 -6.57 -2.47
CA ILE A 55 2.23 -6.31 -2.69
C ILE A 55 1.38 -7.39 -2.01
N GLU A 56 1.81 -8.65 -2.06
CA GLU A 56 1.15 -9.75 -1.36
C GLU A 56 1.26 -9.61 0.17
N GLU A 57 2.46 -9.34 0.71
CA GLU A 57 2.65 -9.05 2.14
C GLU A 57 1.90 -7.78 2.56
N ALA A 58 1.82 -6.77 1.69
CA ALA A 58 1.04 -5.56 1.95
C ALA A 58 -0.45 -5.86 1.95
N MET A 59 -0.95 -6.70 1.04
CA MET A 59 -2.35 -7.13 1.03
C MET A 59 -2.70 -7.91 2.29
N GLU A 60 -1.90 -8.90 2.68
CA GLU A 60 -2.07 -9.62 3.95
C GLU A 60 -2.00 -8.70 5.17
N THR A 61 -1.21 -7.63 5.09
CA THR A 61 -1.12 -6.64 6.15
C THR A 61 -2.32 -5.70 6.18
N MET A 62 -2.89 -5.37 5.02
CA MET A 62 -4.01 -4.46 4.82
C MET A 62 -5.37 -5.10 5.10
N ASP A 63 -5.61 -6.30 4.59
CA ASP A 63 -6.80 -7.13 4.79
C ASP A 63 -6.81 -7.67 6.22
N LYS A 64 -7.34 -6.86 7.15
CA LYS A 64 -7.28 -7.15 8.60
C LYS A 64 -8.41 -8.07 9.05
N ASN A 65 -9.51 -8.07 8.32
CA ASN A 65 -10.64 -8.97 8.51
C ASN A 65 -10.46 -10.30 7.78
N HIS A 66 -9.41 -10.44 6.97
CA HIS A 66 -9.07 -11.64 6.21
C HIS A 66 -10.22 -12.07 5.29
N ASP A 67 -10.91 -11.11 4.67
CA ASP A 67 -12.00 -11.36 3.73
C ASP A 67 -11.52 -11.47 2.28
N GLY A 68 -10.23 -11.26 2.04
CA GLY A 68 -9.60 -11.32 0.72
C GLY A 68 -9.78 -10.03 -0.09
N GLU A 69 -10.33 -8.98 0.51
CA GLU A 69 -10.64 -7.70 -0.12
C GLU A 69 -10.12 -6.53 0.73
N VAL A 70 -10.02 -5.35 0.13
CA VAL A 70 -9.55 -4.14 0.81
C VAL A 70 -10.62 -3.06 0.70
N ASN A 71 -11.28 -2.75 1.81
CA ASN A 71 -12.23 -1.66 1.85
C ASN A 71 -11.52 -0.29 1.99
N PHE A 72 -12.28 0.80 1.85
CA PHE A 72 -11.74 2.16 1.91
C PHE A 72 -10.95 2.46 3.20
N ARG A 73 -11.37 1.91 4.33
CA ARG A 73 -10.69 2.14 5.62
C ARG A 73 -9.31 1.48 5.64
N GLU A 74 -9.19 0.27 5.11
CA GLU A 74 -7.94 -0.47 5.00
C GLU A 74 -7.00 0.18 3.99
N PHE A 75 -7.54 0.63 2.86
CA PHE A 75 -6.81 1.43 1.89
C PHE A 75 -6.23 2.71 2.51
N CYS A 76 -7.03 3.49 3.24
CA CYS A 76 -6.57 4.71 3.92
C CYS A 76 -5.44 4.42 4.93
N ARG A 77 -5.55 3.30 5.66
CA ARG A 77 -4.52 2.89 6.61
C ARG A 77 -3.20 2.60 5.90
N CYS A 78 -3.25 1.93 4.76
CA CYS A 78 -2.07 1.67 3.93
C CYS A 78 -1.38 2.95 3.48
N VAL A 79 -2.15 3.87 2.87
CA VAL A 79 -1.63 5.17 2.41
C VAL A 79 -0.98 5.93 3.58
N CYS A 80 -1.61 5.92 4.76
CA CYS A 80 -1.03 6.54 5.95
C CYS A 80 0.27 5.87 6.41
N ASP A 81 0.37 4.55 6.36
CA ASP A 81 1.57 3.82 6.79
C ASP A 81 2.73 4.02 5.79
N LEU A 82 2.45 4.13 4.49
CA LEU A 82 3.42 4.53 3.48
C LEU A 82 3.91 5.96 3.71
N ALA A 83 3.00 6.90 3.97
CA ALA A 83 3.34 8.28 4.30
C ALA A 83 4.23 8.37 5.56
N LYS A 84 3.92 7.61 6.62
CA LYS A 84 4.77 7.49 7.82
C LYS A 84 6.15 6.93 7.46
N CYS A 85 6.23 5.86 6.67
CA CYS A 85 7.51 5.29 6.24
C CYS A 85 8.36 6.30 5.47
N TYR A 86 7.73 7.08 4.57
CA TYR A 86 8.40 8.14 3.83
C TYR A 86 8.86 9.28 4.76
N TYR A 87 8.02 9.69 5.71
CA TYR A 87 8.37 10.66 6.74
C TYR A 87 9.59 10.20 7.55
N HIS A 88 9.61 8.97 8.06
CA HIS A 88 10.74 8.41 8.81
C HIS A 88 12.04 8.36 8.00
N LYS A 89 11.96 8.00 6.71
CA LYS A 89 13.11 8.05 5.80
C LYS A 89 13.62 9.48 5.63
N LYS A 90 12.72 10.45 5.45
CA LYS A 90 13.04 11.87 5.27
C LYS A 90 13.62 12.51 6.53
N THR A 91 13.19 12.09 7.72
CA THR A 91 13.62 12.68 9.02
C THR A 91 14.71 11.89 9.73
N GLY A 92 15.27 10.83 9.13
CA GLY A 92 16.41 10.06 9.67
C GLY A 92 16.14 9.28 10.98
N LYS A 93 14.92 9.31 11.51
CA LYS A 93 14.51 8.61 12.74
C LYS A 93 13.74 7.32 12.40
N GLY A 94 14.46 6.30 11.93
CA GLY A 94 13.89 5.01 11.56
C GLY A 94 14.90 3.88 11.69
N GLY A 95 15.30 3.57 12.93
CA GLY A 95 16.14 2.41 13.23
C GLY A 95 15.42 1.10 12.90
N LYS A 96 16.11 0.23 12.14
CA LYS A 96 15.98 -1.23 12.01
C LYS A 96 14.65 -1.88 12.42
N LYS A 97 13.86 -2.32 11.42
CA LYS A 97 13.25 -3.66 11.49
C LYS A 97 14.26 -4.64 10.88
N SER A 98 15.08 -5.27 11.72
CA SER A 98 15.74 -6.53 11.37
C SER A 98 14.65 -7.57 11.14
N LYS A 99 14.38 -7.95 9.89
CA LYS A 99 13.74 -9.24 9.58
C LYS A 99 14.91 -10.20 9.38
N GLY A 100 15.40 -10.78 10.48
CA GLY A 100 16.34 -11.89 10.43
C GLY A 100 15.60 -13.09 9.84
N LYS A 101 15.93 -13.46 8.60
CA LYS A 101 15.80 -14.84 8.15
C LYS A 101 17.23 -15.37 8.10
N GLU A 102 17.60 -16.08 9.15
CA GLU A 102 18.74 -16.98 9.12
C GLU A 102 18.43 -18.04 8.05
N GLN A 103 19.18 -17.99 6.95
CA GLN A 103 19.40 -19.16 6.11
C GLN A 103 20.44 -20.01 6.84
N GLU A 104 19.98 -21.04 7.55
CA GLU A 104 20.82 -22.22 7.79
C GLU A 104 20.75 -23.06 6.51
N GLU A 105 21.70 -22.82 5.60
CA GLU A 105 22.27 -23.88 4.80
C GLU A 105 23.33 -24.55 5.67
N GLU A 106 23.10 -25.78 6.09
CA GLU A 106 24.19 -26.69 6.44
C GLU A 106 23.98 -28.03 5.73
N GLN A 107 25.10 -28.58 5.29
CA GLN A 107 25.32 -29.60 4.27
C GLN A 107 24.84 -31.00 4.67
#